data_AF-A0A4Q2D6V7-F1
#
_entry.id   AF-A0A4Q2D6V7-F1
#
_cell.length_a   1.000
_cell.length_b   1.000
_cell.length_c   1.000
_cell.angle_alpha   90.00
_cell.angle_beta   90.00
_cell.angle_gamma   90.00
#
_symmetry.space_group_name_H-M   'P 1'
#
loop_
_entity.id
_entity.type
_entity.pdbx_description
1 polymer ?
#
loop_
_entity_poly.entity_id
_entity_poly.type
_entity_poly.pdbx_seq_one_letter_code
_entity_poly.pdbx_strand_id
1 'polypeptide(L)'
;MSKDEIMHFPESSEVLDIVLHALHNSRCTCPTPSIDVFEMALQRMPRYGISPADHVRPGTFIFKCIVSHAPDSPLAAYTLAAQCGLHDLAVECSPYMLNVPVADITEDAAERMGPIYIKSALLLHTKYHRQLRDAAGRPPDPHPPLPHCEPEKQRDLLRDWIGTVGGLLMETVPGMPIATASTLRVTLTN
;
A
#
# COMPACT_ATOMS: atom_id res chain seq x y z
N MET A 1 -0.37 -48.96 -24.98
CA MET A 1 -0.98 -48.53 -23.71
C MET A 1 0.06 -47.70 -23.00
N SER A 2 -0.10 -46.37 -22.99
CA SER A 2 0.84 -45.48 -22.30
C SER A 2 0.76 -45.78 -20.81
N LYS A 3 1.90 -46.02 -20.17
CA LYS A 3 1.98 -46.29 -18.74
C LYS A 3 1.72 -44.96 -18.04
N ASP A 4 0.71 -44.88 -17.18
CA ASP A 4 0.46 -43.68 -16.38
C ASP A 4 1.66 -43.48 -15.45
N GLU A 5 2.50 -42.49 -15.76
CA GLU A 5 3.62 -42.08 -14.93
C GLU A 5 3.09 -41.14 -13.85
N ILE A 6 2.92 -41.66 -12.64
CA ILE A 6 2.44 -40.89 -11.49
C ILE A 6 3.62 -40.13 -10.89
N MET A 7 3.60 -38.80 -11.00
CA MET A 7 4.57 -37.91 -10.36
C MET A 7 4.00 -37.38 -9.04
N HIS A 8 4.73 -37.57 -7.94
CA HIS A 8 4.34 -37.07 -6.62
C HIS A 8 4.99 -35.71 -6.35
N PHE A 9 4.17 -34.73 -5.95
CA PHE A 9 4.61 -33.40 -5.55
C PHE A 9 4.43 -33.20 -4.03
N PRO A 10 5.38 -32.56 -3.34
CA PRO A 10 5.27 -32.31 -1.90
C PRO A 10 4.34 -31.12 -1.53
N GLU A 11 3.92 -30.30 -2.48
CA GLU A 11 3.04 -29.14 -2.27
C GLU A 11 1.56 -29.52 -2.22
N SER A 12 0.74 -28.62 -1.67
CA SER A 12 -0.72 -28.75 -1.74
C SER A 12 -1.21 -28.55 -3.17
N SER A 13 -2.40 -29.10 -3.47
CA SER A 13 -3.04 -28.95 -4.78
C SER A 13 -3.23 -27.48 -5.16
N GLU A 14 -3.62 -26.62 -4.21
CA GLU A 14 -3.85 -25.19 -4.44
C GLU A 14 -2.57 -24.46 -4.90
N VAL A 15 -1.43 -24.79 -4.31
CA VAL A 15 -0.14 -24.21 -4.68
C VAL A 15 0.26 -24.64 -6.09
N LEU A 16 0.07 -25.93 -6.41
CA LEU A 16 0.39 -26.46 -7.74
C LEU A 16 -0.54 -25.87 -8.81
N ASP A 17 -1.83 -25.71 -8.51
CA ASP A 17 -2.81 -25.11 -9.41
C ASP A 17 -2.41 -23.68 -9.77
N ILE A 18 -1.97 -22.86 -8.80
CA ILE A 18 -1.48 -21.51 -9.08
C ILE A 18 -0.26 -21.55 -10.00
N VAL A 19 0.70 -22.46 -9.78
CA VAL A 19 1.88 -22.60 -10.64
C VAL A 19 1.48 -22.98 -12.07
N LEU A 20 0.55 -23.92 -12.23
CA LEU A 20 0.01 -24.33 -13.54
C LEU A 20 -0.72 -23.18 -14.24
N HIS A 21 -1.57 -22.45 -13.51
CA HIS A 21 -2.25 -21.27 -14.02
C HIS A 21 -1.28 -20.14 -14.41
N ALA A 22 -0.13 -20.03 -13.73
CA ALA A 22 0.94 -19.10 -14.09
C ALA A 22 1.56 -19.43 -15.45
N LEU A 23 1.84 -20.72 -15.68
CA LEU A 23 2.44 -21.22 -16.91
C LEU A 23 1.50 -21.07 -18.11
N HIS A 24 0.21 -21.36 -17.91
CA HIS A 24 -0.78 -21.30 -18.97
C HIS A 24 -1.47 -19.94 -19.12
N ASN A 25 -1.18 -18.99 -18.22
CA ASN A 25 -1.90 -17.71 -18.07
C ASN A 25 -3.43 -17.90 -18.12
N SER A 26 -3.91 -18.98 -17.50
CA SER A 26 -5.33 -19.32 -17.43
C SER A 26 -5.90 -18.89 -16.09
N ARG A 27 -7.22 -18.69 -16.03
CA ARG A 27 -7.90 -18.31 -14.79
C ARG A 27 -7.93 -19.49 -13.82
N CYS A 28 -7.65 -19.25 -12.54
CA CYS A 28 -7.96 -20.21 -11.50
C CYS A 28 -9.48 -20.47 -11.48
N THR A 29 -9.88 -21.73 -11.53
CA THR A 29 -11.27 -22.13 -11.29
C THR A 29 -11.56 -22.01 -9.80
N CYS A 30 -12.26 -20.93 -9.43
CA CYS A 30 -12.94 -20.57 -8.17
C CYS A 30 -12.75 -21.49 -6.93
N PRO A 31 -12.52 -20.96 -5.71
CA PRO A 31 -12.41 -19.55 -5.30
C PRO A 31 -10.99 -18.96 -5.45
N THR A 32 -10.88 -17.62 -5.38
CA THR A 32 -9.58 -16.93 -5.38
C THR A 32 -8.76 -17.38 -4.17
N PRO A 33 -7.53 -17.89 -4.36
CA PRO A 33 -6.67 -18.31 -3.26
C PRO A 33 -6.31 -17.14 -2.34
N SER A 34 -5.99 -17.43 -1.07
CA SER A 34 -5.49 -16.39 -0.16
C SER A 34 -4.10 -15.91 -0.56
N ILE A 35 -3.71 -14.74 -0.04
CA ILE A 35 -2.38 -14.16 -0.29
C ILE A 35 -1.24 -15.09 0.16
N ASP A 36 -1.44 -15.86 1.23
CA ASP A 36 -0.47 -16.82 1.75
C ASP A 36 -0.21 -17.97 0.76
N VAL A 37 -1.27 -18.43 0.07
CA VAL A 37 -1.14 -19.48 -0.95
C VAL A 37 -0.41 -18.94 -2.18
N PHE A 38 -0.66 -17.69 -2.57
CA PHE A 38 0.14 -17.02 -3.61
C PHE A 38 1.62 -16.90 -3.19
N GLU A 39 1.90 -16.54 -1.94
CA GLU A 39 3.26 -16.47 -1.41
C GLU A 39 3.97 -17.83 -1.51
N MET A 40 3.33 -18.89 -1.04
CA MET A 40 3.86 -20.24 -1.15
C MET A 40 4.10 -20.65 -2.60
N ALA A 41 3.17 -20.36 -3.51
CA ALA A 41 3.31 -20.69 -4.93
C ALA A 41 4.46 -19.94 -5.59
N LEU A 42 4.57 -18.64 -5.40
CA LEU A 42 5.65 -17.83 -5.99
C LEU A 42 7.02 -18.22 -5.43
N GLN A 43 7.11 -18.54 -4.13
CA GLN A 43 8.35 -19.05 -3.53
C GLN A 43 8.75 -20.45 -4.02
N ARG A 44 7.79 -21.26 -4.49
CA ARG A 44 8.04 -22.62 -5.00
C ARG A 44 8.38 -22.65 -6.49
N MET A 45 7.91 -21.68 -7.28
CA MET A 45 8.20 -21.59 -8.72
C MET A 45 9.68 -21.81 -9.10
N PRO A 46 10.67 -21.21 -8.40
CA PRO A 46 12.08 -21.44 -8.72
C PRO A 46 12.53 -22.90 -8.61
N ARG A 47 11.90 -23.72 -7.75
CA ARG A 47 12.19 -25.16 -7.64
C ARG A 47 11.81 -25.93 -8.89
N TYR A 48 10.84 -25.43 -9.64
CA TYR A 48 10.39 -25.98 -10.91
C TYR A 48 11.12 -25.37 -12.12
N GLY A 49 12.14 -24.54 -11.88
CA GLY A 49 12.82 -23.79 -12.94
C GLY A 49 11.97 -22.66 -13.53
N ILE A 50 10.93 -22.24 -12.82
CA ILE A 50 10.00 -21.19 -13.25
C ILE A 50 10.38 -19.89 -12.54
N SER A 51 10.53 -18.82 -13.31
CA SER A 51 10.82 -17.49 -12.79
C SER A 51 9.52 -16.73 -12.53
N PRO A 52 9.19 -16.36 -11.26
CA PRO A 52 7.99 -15.57 -10.97
C PRO A 52 7.87 -14.29 -11.79
N ALA A 53 9.00 -13.61 -12.06
CA ALA A 53 9.04 -12.37 -12.82
C ALA A 53 8.59 -12.52 -14.29
N ASP A 54 8.68 -13.72 -14.85
CA ASP A 54 8.26 -13.98 -16.23
C ASP A 54 6.76 -14.27 -16.37
N HIS A 55 6.13 -14.73 -15.28
CA HIS A 55 4.74 -15.16 -15.27
C HIS A 55 3.79 -14.22 -14.50
N VAL A 56 4.33 -13.39 -13.59
CA VAL A 56 3.56 -12.39 -12.83
C VAL A 56 3.81 -11.00 -13.41
N ARG A 57 3.23 -10.73 -14.58
CA ARG A 57 3.36 -9.46 -15.30
C ARG A 57 2.02 -8.72 -15.36
N PRO A 58 2.02 -7.39 -15.55
CA PRO A 58 0.80 -6.64 -15.79
C PRO A 58 -0.06 -7.28 -16.88
N GLY A 59 -1.33 -7.52 -16.57
CA GLY A 59 -2.29 -8.17 -17.48
C GLY A 59 -2.46 -9.67 -17.27
N THR A 60 -1.53 -10.37 -16.59
CA THR A 60 -1.73 -11.79 -16.25
C THR A 60 -2.77 -11.96 -15.15
N PHE A 61 -3.36 -13.16 -15.10
CA PHE A 61 -4.40 -13.46 -14.10
C PHE A 61 -3.86 -13.35 -12.67
N ILE A 62 -2.70 -13.97 -12.40
CA ILE A 62 -2.07 -13.97 -11.07
C ILE A 62 -1.77 -12.55 -10.60
N PHE A 63 -1.26 -11.70 -11.49
CA PHE A 63 -1.01 -10.30 -11.19
C PHE A 63 -2.28 -9.61 -10.67
N LYS A 64 -3.39 -9.74 -11.41
CA LYS A 64 -4.67 -9.14 -11.03
C LYS A 64 -5.22 -9.70 -9.72
N CYS A 65 -5.07 -11.00 -9.48
CA CYS A 65 -5.49 -11.63 -8.23
C CYS A 65 -4.69 -11.16 -7.03
N ILE A 66 -3.37 -10.98 -7.15
CA ILE A 66 -2.58 -10.44 -6.04
C ILE A 66 -2.97 -8.98 -5.79
N VAL A 67 -3.12 -8.16 -6.84
CA VAL A 67 -3.58 -6.77 -6.69
C VAL A 67 -4.97 -6.68 -6.04
N SER A 68 -5.88 -7.62 -6.31
CA SER A 68 -7.21 -7.60 -5.66
C SER A 68 -7.16 -7.83 -4.15
N HIS A 69 -6.07 -8.38 -3.60
CA HIS A 69 -5.86 -8.50 -2.15
C HIS A 69 -5.24 -7.24 -1.53
N ALA A 70 -4.71 -6.32 -2.32
CA ALA A 70 -4.01 -5.13 -1.81
C ALA A 70 -4.91 -4.19 -0.98
N PRO A 71 -6.22 -4.01 -1.25
CA PRO A 71 -7.09 -3.23 -0.38
C PRO A 71 -7.26 -3.82 1.04
N ASP A 72 -7.38 -5.15 1.14
CA ASP A 72 -7.66 -5.84 2.40
C ASP A 72 -6.39 -6.21 3.17
N SER A 73 -5.29 -6.43 2.47
CA SER A 73 -4.01 -6.85 3.04
C SER A 73 -2.84 -6.16 2.33
N PRO A 74 -2.75 -4.81 2.41
CA PRO A 74 -1.76 -4.02 1.69
C PRO A 74 -0.32 -4.40 2.03
N LEU A 75 -0.02 -4.59 3.32
CA LEU A 75 1.32 -4.96 3.78
C LEU A 75 1.74 -6.32 3.23
N ALA A 76 0.86 -7.32 3.26
CA ALA A 76 1.15 -8.65 2.76
C ALA A 76 1.36 -8.66 1.23
N ALA A 77 0.47 -8.01 0.47
CA ALA A 77 0.58 -7.93 -0.99
C ALA A 77 1.85 -7.20 -1.45
N TYR A 78 2.19 -6.07 -0.80
CA TYR A 78 3.40 -5.32 -1.11
C TYR A 78 4.67 -6.11 -0.71
N THR A 79 4.66 -6.76 0.46
CA THR A 79 5.78 -7.61 0.92
C THR A 79 6.02 -8.76 -0.04
N LEU A 80 4.96 -9.44 -0.48
CA LEU A 80 5.05 -10.54 -1.45
C LEU A 80 5.69 -10.08 -2.76
N ALA A 81 5.22 -8.96 -3.30
CA ALA A 81 5.77 -8.39 -4.52
C ALA A 81 7.26 -8.05 -4.37
N ALA A 82 7.63 -7.42 -3.25
CA ALA A 82 9.00 -7.05 -2.94
C ALA A 82 9.92 -8.27 -2.79
N GLN A 83 9.50 -9.28 -2.01
CA GLN A 83 10.26 -10.50 -1.76
C GLN A 83 10.56 -11.28 -3.05
N CYS A 84 9.62 -11.29 -3.99
CA CYS A 84 9.79 -11.94 -5.29
C CYS A 84 10.46 -11.04 -6.35
N GLY A 85 10.85 -9.80 -6.01
CA GLY A 85 11.45 -8.85 -6.95
C GLY A 85 10.49 -8.38 -8.05
N LEU A 86 9.18 -8.46 -7.84
CA LEU A 86 8.14 -8.13 -8.80
C LEU A 86 7.84 -6.63 -8.78
N HIS A 87 8.68 -5.85 -9.45
CA HIS A 87 8.60 -4.38 -9.40
C HIS A 87 7.23 -3.82 -9.81
N ASP A 88 6.70 -4.24 -10.96
CA ASP A 88 5.41 -3.72 -11.45
C ASP A 88 4.26 -4.03 -10.48
N LEU A 89 4.30 -5.20 -9.84
CA LEU A 89 3.31 -5.58 -8.84
C LEU A 89 3.43 -4.73 -7.58
N ALA A 90 4.67 -4.47 -7.13
CA ALA A 90 4.91 -3.60 -5.99
C ALA A 90 4.45 -2.15 -6.28
N VAL A 91 4.61 -1.67 -7.51
CA VAL A 91 4.10 -0.36 -7.94
C VAL A 91 2.57 -0.32 -7.86
N GLU A 92 1.86 -1.32 -8.36
CA GLU A 92 0.40 -1.38 -8.29
C GLU A 92 -0.12 -1.54 -6.85
N CYS A 93 0.61 -2.24 -5.98
CA CYS A 93 0.25 -2.36 -4.56
C CYS A 93 0.62 -1.10 -3.73
N SER A 94 1.52 -0.26 -4.22
CA SER A 94 2.06 0.88 -3.45
C SER A 94 1.04 1.91 -2.97
N PRO A 95 -0.04 2.27 -3.71
CA PRO A 95 -1.01 3.25 -3.21
C PRO A 95 -1.73 2.77 -1.95
N TYR A 96 -1.93 1.46 -1.80
CA TYR A 96 -2.59 0.87 -0.63
C TYR A 96 -1.70 0.90 0.62
N MET A 97 -0.38 0.96 0.45
CA MET A 97 0.55 1.13 1.56
C MET A 97 0.38 2.47 2.27
N LEU A 98 -0.18 3.51 1.63
CA LEU A 98 -0.44 4.79 2.27
C LEU A 98 -1.40 4.68 3.47
N ASN A 99 -2.24 3.65 3.48
CA ASN A 99 -3.17 3.37 4.58
C ASN A 99 -2.54 2.55 5.71
N VAL A 100 -1.32 2.03 5.52
CA VAL A 100 -0.62 1.23 6.53
C VAL A 100 0.22 2.16 7.41
N PRO A 101 -0.04 2.22 8.73
CA PRO A 101 0.85 2.92 9.64
C PRO A 101 2.27 2.35 9.55
N VAL A 102 3.28 3.22 9.44
CA VAL A 102 4.69 2.78 9.39
C VAL A 102 5.08 1.95 10.62
N ALA A 103 4.43 2.20 11.77
CA ALA A 103 4.63 1.44 13.00
C ALA A 103 4.13 -0.01 12.92
N ASP A 104 3.22 -0.32 11.99
CA ASP A 104 2.66 -1.68 11.81
C ASP A 104 3.55 -2.54 10.90
N ILE A 105 4.60 -1.96 10.30
CA ILE A 105 5.60 -2.70 9.52
C ILE A 105 6.50 -3.46 10.50
N THR A 106 6.30 -4.77 10.57
CA THR A 106 7.11 -5.65 11.42
C THR A 106 8.53 -5.82 10.87
N GLU A 107 9.47 -6.21 11.74
CA GLU A 107 10.85 -6.54 11.36
C GLU A 107 10.91 -7.64 10.31
N ASP A 108 10.05 -8.66 10.43
CA ASP A 108 9.93 -9.76 9.45
C ASP A 108 9.46 -9.26 8.07
N ALA A 109 8.42 -8.41 8.03
CA ALA A 109 7.94 -7.84 6.78
C ALA A 109 9.02 -6.95 6.13
N ALA A 110 9.74 -6.17 6.93
CA ALA A 110 10.87 -5.37 6.48
C ALA A 110 11.99 -6.27 5.88
N GLU A 111 12.41 -7.31 6.60
CA GLU A 111 13.44 -8.24 6.11
C GLU A 111 13.04 -8.88 4.77
N ARG A 112 11.79 -9.34 4.65
CA ARG A 112 11.25 -9.92 3.41
C ARG A 112 11.16 -8.93 2.25
N MET A 113 10.78 -7.67 2.51
CA MET A 113 10.78 -6.62 1.48
C MET A 113 12.18 -6.27 0.99
N GLY A 114 13.16 -6.30 1.88
CA GLY A 114 14.51 -5.83 1.61
C GLY A 114 14.62 -4.30 1.53
N PRO A 115 15.86 -3.77 1.49
CA PRO A 115 16.14 -2.36 1.70
C PRO A 115 15.59 -1.43 0.61
N ILE A 116 15.48 -1.92 -0.63
CA ILE A 116 15.01 -1.12 -1.77
C ILE A 116 13.51 -0.82 -1.63
N TYR A 117 12.71 -1.83 -1.31
CA TYR A 117 11.26 -1.69 -1.22
C TYR A 117 10.83 -1.00 0.07
N ILE A 118 11.47 -1.27 1.21
CA ILE A 118 11.24 -0.48 2.44
C ILE A 118 11.52 1.00 2.18
N LYS A 119 12.69 1.34 1.62
CA LYS A 119 13.04 2.73 1.33
C LYS A 119 11.98 3.38 0.43
N SER A 120 11.49 2.64 -0.56
CA SER A 120 10.45 3.11 -1.47
C SER A 120 9.13 3.37 -0.73
N ALA A 121 8.69 2.47 0.14
CA ALA A 121 7.50 2.65 0.99
C ALA A 121 7.63 3.85 1.93
N LEU A 122 8.77 4.00 2.64
CA LEU A 122 9.00 5.14 3.54
C LEU A 122 9.05 6.48 2.79
N LEU A 123 9.66 6.50 1.61
CA LEU A 123 9.66 7.68 0.74
C LEU A 123 8.25 8.01 0.24
N LEU A 124 7.43 7.00 -0.04
CA LEU A 124 6.04 7.19 -0.43
C LEU A 124 5.25 7.88 0.69
N HIS A 125 5.32 7.38 1.93
CA HIS A 125 4.69 8.06 3.09
C HIS A 125 5.19 9.50 3.24
N THR A 126 6.51 9.70 3.20
CA THR A 126 7.10 11.04 3.37
C THR A 126 6.63 12.01 2.30
N LYS A 127 6.56 11.57 1.04
CA LYS A 127 6.08 12.39 -0.08
C LYS A 127 4.59 12.69 0.06
N TYR A 128 3.78 11.69 0.39
CA TYR A 128 2.34 11.86 0.58
C TYR A 128 2.03 12.84 1.72
N HIS A 129 2.66 12.68 2.89
CA HIS A 129 2.48 13.62 4.00
C HIS A 129 2.93 15.04 3.66
N ARG A 130 4.02 15.19 2.89
CA ARG A 130 4.45 16.50 2.40
C ARG A 130 3.42 17.12 1.45
N GLN A 131 2.93 16.35 0.48
CA GLN A 131 1.91 16.81 -0.47
C GLN A 131 0.61 17.19 0.24
N LEU A 132 0.18 16.39 1.22
CA LEU A 132 -1.00 16.70 2.04
C LEU A 132 -0.80 17.97 2.86
N ARG A 133 0.38 18.16 3.46
CA ARG A 133 0.73 19.37 4.18
C ARG A 133 0.72 20.60 3.27
N ASP A 134 1.33 20.49 2.10
CA ASP A 134 1.39 21.60 1.13
C ASP A 134 -0.01 21.94 0.59
N ALA A 135 -0.85 20.93 0.37
CA ALA A 135 -2.23 21.11 -0.06
C ALA A 135 -3.10 21.74 1.03
N ALA A 136 -3.02 21.22 2.27
CA ALA A 136 -3.77 21.76 3.40
C ALA A 136 -3.29 23.18 3.77
N GLY A 137 -1.99 23.45 3.68
CA GLY A 137 -1.42 24.76 3.98
C GLY A 137 -1.86 25.87 3.02
N ARG A 138 -2.45 25.52 1.87
CA ARG A 138 -3.09 26.49 0.96
C ARG A 138 -4.56 26.61 1.32
N PRO A 139 -5.03 27.77 1.82
CA PRO A 139 -6.45 27.98 2.00
C PRO A 139 -7.18 27.93 0.65
N PRO A 140 -8.47 27.52 0.63
CA PRO A 140 -9.27 27.57 -0.58
C PRO A 140 -9.39 29.01 -1.11
N ASP A 141 -9.36 29.15 -2.43
CA ASP A 141 -9.49 30.45 -3.08
C ASP A 141 -10.86 31.08 -2.80
N PRO A 142 -10.92 32.41 -2.55
CA PRO A 142 -12.19 33.09 -2.37
C PRO A 142 -12.99 33.10 -3.67
N HIS A 143 -14.30 32.89 -3.57
CA HIS A 143 -15.22 32.96 -4.70
C HIS A 143 -15.99 34.29 -4.72
N PRO A 144 -16.54 34.72 -5.87
CA PRO A 144 -17.39 35.92 -5.95
C PRO A 144 -18.60 35.84 -5.01
N PRO A 145 -19.15 36.97 -4.52
CA PRO A 145 -20.26 36.99 -3.58
C PRO A 145 -21.45 36.18 -4.09
N LEU A 146 -21.96 35.27 -3.25
CA LEU A 146 -23.15 34.49 -3.52
C LEU A 146 -24.23 34.87 -2.50
N PRO A 147 -25.53 34.80 -2.83
CA PRO A 147 -26.61 35.19 -1.91
C PRO A 147 -26.63 34.47 -0.56
N HIS A 148 -25.88 33.36 -0.44
CA HIS A 148 -25.80 32.52 0.77
C HIS A 148 -24.41 32.55 1.42
N CYS A 149 -23.43 33.23 0.81
CA CYS A 149 -22.04 33.29 1.28
C CYS A 149 -21.52 34.72 1.11
N GLU A 150 -21.67 35.48 2.20
CA GLU A 150 -21.20 36.86 2.32
C GLU A 150 -19.67 36.92 2.47
N PRO A 151 -19.01 38.00 2.02
CA PRO A 151 -17.56 38.17 2.14
C PRO A 151 -17.02 38.06 3.57
N GLU A 152 -17.79 38.46 4.58
CA GLU A 152 -17.42 38.33 5.99
C GLU A 152 -17.29 36.86 6.41
N LYS A 153 -18.25 36.02 6.01
CA LYS A 153 -18.23 34.57 6.28
C LYS A 153 -17.03 33.89 5.60
N GLN A 154 -16.64 34.33 4.41
CA GLN A 154 -15.44 33.83 3.74
C GLN A 154 -14.16 34.16 4.54
N ARG A 155 -14.06 35.37 5.10
CA ARG A 155 -12.91 35.80 5.91
C ARG A 155 -12.81 35.03 7.22
N ASP A 156 -13.93 34.78 7.87
CA ASP A 156 -13.95 33.96 9.09
C ASP A 156 -13.52 32.53 8.80
N LEU A 157 -14.02 31.92 7.73
CA LEU A 157 -13.60 30.58 7.30
C LEU A 157 -12.10 30.51 6.96
N LEU A 158 -11.54 31.55 6.33
CA LEU A 158 -10.09 31.63 6.08
C LEU A 158 -9.29 31.70 7.38
N ARG A 159 -9.75 32.47 8.38
CA ARG A 159 -9.10 32.55 9.70
C ARG A 159 -9.13 31.19 10.39
N ASP A 160 -10.29 30.53 10.40
CA ASP A 160 -10.48 29.23 11.03
C ASP A 160 -9.63 28.16 10.33
N TRP A 161 -9.57 28.16 8.99
CA TRP A 161 -8.69 27.27 8.23
C TRP A 161 -7.23 27.44 8.63
N ILE A 162 -6.72 28.68 8.65
CA ILE A 162 -5.32 28.97 9.04
C ILE A 162 -5.06 28.50 10.47
N GLY A 163 -5.98 28.74 11.40
CA GLY A 163 -5.85 28.31 12.79
C GLY A 163 -5.83 26.79 12.94
N THR A 164 -6.82 26.10 12.38
CA THR A 164 -6.96 24.64 12.50
C THR A 164 -5.86 23.91 11.75
N VAL A 165 -5.60 24.25 10.49
CA VAL A 165 -4.53 23.60 9.71
C VAL A 165 -3.16 23.94 10.29
N GLY A 166 -2.93 25.18 10.71
CA GLY A 166 -1.70 25.58 11.38
C GLY A 166 -1.41 24.72 12.61
N GLY A 167 -2.42 24.45 13.44
CA GLY A 167 -2.32 23.52 14.58
C GLY A 167 -1.93 22.10 14.15
N LEU A 168 -2.66 21.51 13.21
CA LEU A 168 -2.42 20.15 12.71
C LEU A 168 -1.01 19.97 12.09
N LEU A 169 -0.52 20.99 11.38
CA LEU A 169 0.81 20.95 10.77
C LEU A 169 1.94 21.07 11.79
N MET A 170 1.70 21.71 12.93
CA MET A 170 2.67 21.87 14.02
C MET A 170 2.73 20.63 14.92
N GLU A 171 1.61 19.95 15.16
CA GLU A 171 1.57 18.67 15.90
C GLU A 171 2.33 17.54 15.19
N THR A 172 2.60 17.68 13.89
CA THR A 172 3.23 16.66 13.05
C THR A 172 4.72 16.89 12.81
N VAL A 173 5.38 17.84 13.52
CA VAL A 173 6.82 18.09 13.39
C VAL A 173 7.62 17.13 14.31
N PRO A 174 8.39 16.18 13.76
CA PRO A 174 9.22 15.30 14.58
C PRO A 174 10.32 16.13 15.26
N GLY A 175 10.45 15.99 16.59
CA GLY A 175 11.47 16.70 17.38
C GLY A 175 11.00 17.96 18.10
N MET A 176 9.68 18.26 18.14
CA MET A 176 9.19 19.26 19.09
C MET A 176 9.44 18.81 20.54
N PRO A 177 9.97 19.69 21.42
CA PRO A 177 10.01 19.42 22.85
C PRO A 177 8.59 19.16 23.39
N ILE A 178 8.41 18.12 24.20
CA ILE A 178 7.12 17.71 24.81
C ILE A 178 6.41 18.88 25.51
N ALA A 179 7.16 19.87 25.99
CA ALA A 179 6.65 21.07 26.66
C ALA A 179 5.79 22.00 25.78
N THR A 180 6.01 22.04 24.46
CA THR A 180 5.23 22.93 23.57
C THR A 180 3.96 22.25 23.05
N ALA A 181 3.96 20.92 22.92
CA ALA A 181 2.78 20.15 22.51
C ALA A 181 1.63 20.21 23.54
N SER A 182 1.95 20.25 24.84
CA SER A 182 0.95 20.36 25.91
C SER A 182 0.27 21.73 25.99
N THR A 183 0.89 22.78 25.44
CA THR A 183 0.36 24.15 25.48
C THR A 183 -0.70 24.38 24.38
N LEU A 184 -0.55 23.74 23.22
CA LEU A 184 -1.49 23.84 22.09
C LEU A 184 -2.85 23.16 22.37
N ARG A 185 -2.85 22.09 23.17
CA ARG A 185 -4.08 21.36 23.53
C ARG A 185 -5.05 22.19 24.38
N VAL A 186 -4.52 23.20 25.10
CA VAL A 186 -5.31 24.11 25.96
C VAL A 186 -5.93 25.26 25.12
N THR A 187 -5.30 25.65 24.02
CA THR A 187 -5.76 26.77 23.17
C THR A 187 -6.86 26.39 22.18
N LEU A 188 -7.07 25.10 21.90
CA LEU A 188 -8.13 24.63 20.99
C LEU A 188 -9.42 24.21 21.71
N THR A 189 -9.44 24.26 23.05
CA THR A 189 -10.60 23.92 23.88
C THR A 189 -11.24 25.12 24.58
N ASN A 190 -10.91 26.35 24.16
CA ASN A 190 -11.45 27.58 24.76
C ASN A 190 -11.92 28.57 23.70
#